data_AF-A0A0C4DJN0-F1
#
_entry.id   AF-A0A0C4DJN0-F1
#
_cell.length_a   1.000
_cell.length_b   1.000
_cell.length_c   1.000
_cell.angle_alpha   90.00
_cell.angle_beta   90.00
_cell.angle_gamma   90.00
#
_symmetry.space_group_name_H-M   'P 1'
#
loop_
_entity.id
_entity.type
_entity.pdbx_description
1 polymer ?
#
loop_
_entity_poly.entity_id
_entity_poly.type
_entity_poly.pdbx_seq_one_letter_code
_entity_poly.pdbx_strand_id
1 'polypeptide(L)'
;MLPAIQAVVDDNNILQYIPKTHAIASSDCSAPREALAALAVAEEEEADMEEELDGFTGAKRRDGPAAQPGSRRKHFYVTLQSRYLAALWEEIHSRAALWPEYAGLRLYMAAKNTKLTWMRPTFESALAEWQHHWNSAVDEAYIDPDVTYIDIGRQMTPADTGPHGRVLIWRRCCMDRLWRRRLQWSRIQNRLYHREEDACKDESGKRQAPPIRRTTYPFVTLRDARDMTITPSSSSWELRNGLVYSQFYNLIKVPFDAAKQYPFQNRHTESMALDPSYLRDQRNSTRGAHAHQSRVQCAYRLSKLRIHRNVPAVDQNEDDDDDEIHHEESTHHPFTYGIRAEDRVSLALLRRITGLFSSSPPQDGSGDDEEDEERDHPFFSVSSQTMARFLRASVNRYCFLFEYVKSQTGLKYSLPETVVMAAALRGLRFSYDCSLIAKESVLWGDRWTSTQRVRVEGGEARIVKVEREGLGLNKTSTSHGFGWWLPGKFDWSTWRFASDVGDRLA
;
A
#
# COMPACT_ATOMS: atom_id res chain seq x y z
N MET A 1 -5.07 -25.26 -25.55
CA MET A 1 -4.97 -23.78 -25.58
C MET A 1 -6.05 -23.28 -26.55
N LEU A 2 -6.71 -22.14 -26.32
CA LEU A 2 -7.73 -21.63 -27.27
C LEU A 2 -7.02 -21.31 -28.61
N PRO A 3 -7.54 -21.69 -29.79
CA PRO A 3 -6.98 -21.34 -31.10
C PRO A 3 -6.61 -19.86 -31.26
N ALA A 4 -7.41 -18.93 -30.74
CA ALA A 4 -7.05 -17.51 -30.74
C ALA A 4 -5.85 -17.19 -29.84
N ILE A 5 -5.69 -17.88 -28.71
CA ILE A 5 -4.49 -17.76 -27.85
C ILE A 5 -3.28 -18.38 -28.55
N GLN A 6 -3.45 -19.51 -29.23
CA GLN A 6 -2.39 -20.15 -30.00
C GLN A 6 -1.93 -19.22 -31.14
N ALA A 7 -2.87 -18.62 -31.88
CA ALA A 7 -2.58 -17.64 -32.91
C ALA A 7 -1.84 -16.40 -32.37
N VAL A 8 -2.17 -15.93 -31.16
CA VAL A 8 -1.44 -14.84 -30.49
C VAL A 8 -0.02 -15.24 -30.10
N VAL A 9 0.17 -16.48 -29.64
CA VAL A 9 1.50 -17.03 -29.29
C VAL A 9 2.36 -17.22 -30.54
N ASP A 10 1.74 -17.60 -31.66
CA ASP A 10 2.42 -17.85 -32.93
C ASP A 10 2.72 -16.53 -33.69
N ASP A 11 1.97 -15.46 -33.41
CA ASP A 11 2.16 -14.11 -33.97
C ASP A 11 3.23 -13.34 -33.18
N ASN A 12 4.50 -13.67 -33.49
CA ASN A 12 5.73 -13.25 -32.79
C ASN A 12 6.08 -11.75 -32.80
N ASN A 13 5.10 -10.84 -32.91
CA ASN A 13 5.34 -9.40 -33.02
C ASN A 13 4.83 -8.62 -31.80
N ILE A 14 5.49 -8.83 -30.66
CA ILE A 14 5.15 -8.19 -29.37
C ILE A 14 5.44 -6.67 -29.36
N LEU A 15 6.04 -6.12 -30.41
CA LEU A 15 6.52 -4.72 -30.47
C LEU A 15 5.82 -3.81 -31.50
N GLN A 16 4.87 -4.29 -32.30
CA GLN A 16 4.44 -3.52 -33.49
C GLN A 16 3.25 -2.55 -33.36
N TYR A 17 2.62 -2.37 -32.20
CA TYR A 17 1.52 -1.40 -32.07
C TYR A 17 1.48 -0.63 -30.75
N ILE A 18 2.64 -0.13 -30.31
CA ILE A 18 2.63 1.06 -29.43
C ILE A 18 2.34 2.25 -30.37
N PRO A 19 1.27 3.03 -30.17
CA PRO A 19 1.03 4.24 -30.95
C PRO A 19 2.29 5.11 -30.93
N LYS A 20 2.75 5.61 -32.09
CA LYS A 20 3.97 6.45 -32.17
C LYS A 20 3.90 7.73 -31.32
N THR A 21 2.71 8.10 -30.85
CA THR A 21 2.46 9.22 -29.93
C THR A 21 2.62 8.84 -28.45
N HIS A 22 2.71 7.56 -28.13
CA HIS A 22 3.08 7.06 -26.82
C HIS A 22 4.61 7.00 -26.73
N ALA A 23 5.24 8.17 -26.54
CA ALA A 23 6.42 8.19 -25.70
C ALA A 23 5.97 7.63 -24.36
N ILE A 24 6.14 6.32 -24.17
CA ILE A 24 6.04 5.71 -22.85
C ILE A 24 6.94 6.59 -22.00
N ALA A 25 6.34 7.19 -20.98
CA ALA A 25 7.08 7.79 -19.89
C ALA A 25 7.95 6.69 -19.32
N SER A 26 9.13 6.49 -19.91
CA SER A 26 10.32 6.12 -19.20
C SER A 26 10.57 7.28 -18.23
N SER A 27 9.79 7.34 -17.14
CA SER A 27 10.40 7.75 -15.90
C SER A 27 11.58 6.80 -15.76
N ASP A 28 12.79 7.33 -15.63
CA ASP A 28 14.01 6.60 -15.33
C ASP A 28 13.74 5.59 -14.21
N CYS A 29 13.25 4.41 -14.58
CA CYS A 29 12.93 3.39 -13.62
C CYS A 29 14.30 2.92 -13.17
N SER A 30 14.63 3.10 -11.89
CA SER A 30 15.81 2.49 -11.29
C SER A 30 15.74 0.95 -11.34
N ALA A 31 14.59 0.37 -11.69
CA ALA A 31 14.34 -1.07 -11.73
C ALA A 31 15.32 -1.90 -12.58
N PRO A 32 15.74 -1.50 -13.80
CA PRO A 32 16.74 -2.25 -14.57
C PRO A 32 18.14 -2.14 -13.94
N ARG A 33 18.49 -0.96 -13.39
CA ARG A 33 19.77 -0.76 -12.67
C ARG A 33 19.80 -1.54 -11.34
N GLU A 34 18.68 -1.63 -10.63
CA GLU A 34 18.53 -2.43 -9.41
C GLU A 34 18.52 -3.94 -9.70
N ALA A 35 17.95 -4.38 -10.83
CA ALA A 35 18.03 -5.78 -11.26
C ALA A 35 19.48 -6.17 -11.59
N LEU A 36 20.22 -5.28 -12.25
CA LEU A 36 21.65 -5.49 -12.55
C LEU A 36 22.51 -5.46 -11.28
N ALA A 37 22.23 -4.56 -10.33
CA ALA A 37 22.92 -4.53 -9.03
C ALA A 37 22.58 -5.75 -8.16
N ALA A 38 21.33 -6.23 -8.19
CA ALA A 38 20.92 -7.45 -7.49
C ALA A 38 21.49 -8.72 -8.11
N LEU A 39 21.74 -8.72 -9.42
CA LEU A 39 22.48 -9.79 -10.13
C LEU A 39 23.94 -9.79 -9.72
N ALA A 40 24.62 -8.63 -9.73
CA ALA A 40 26.03 -8.54 -9.33
C ALA A 40 26.28 -9.01 -7.87
N VAL A 41 25.41 -8.63 -6.93
CA VAL A 41 25.50 -9.11 -5.54
C VAL A 41 25.17 -10.60 -5.40
N ALA A 42 24.27 -11.14 -6.23
CA ALA A 42 23.96 -12.57 -6.22
C ALA A 42 25.07 -13.41 -6.86
N GLU A 43 25.78 -12.88 -7.86
CA GLU A 43 26.91 -13.53 -8.53
C GLU A 43 28.17 -13.54 -7.63
N GLU A 44 28.43 -12.47 -6.86
CA GLU A 44 29.48 -12.45 -5.84
C GLU A 44 29.20 -13.45 -4.69
N GLU A 45 27.94 -13.53 -4.21
CA GLU A 45 27.56 -14.49 -3.15
C GLU A 45 27.48 -15.96 -3.66
N GLU A 46 27.27 -16.21 -4.97
CA GLU A 46 27.36 -17.55 -5.56
C GLU A 46 28.81 -18.04 -5.73
N ALA A 47 29.73 -17.13 -6.09
CA ALA A 47 31.16 -17.46 -6.20
C ALA A 47 31.77 -17.84 -4.85
N ASP A 48 31.41 -17.12 -3.77
CA ASP A 48 31.83 -17.44 -2.40
C ASP A 48 31.26 -18.78 -1.89
N MET A 49 30.08 -19.20 -2.40
CA MET A 49 29.47 -20.49 -2.04
C MET A 49 30.06 -21.69 -2.78
N GLU A 50 30.47 -21.54 -4.05
CA GLU A 50 31.09 -22.63 -4.80
C GLU A 50 32.46 -23.03 -4.22
N GLU A 51 33.21 -22.08 -3.66
CA GLU A 51 34.50 -22.33 -3.01
C GLU A 51 34.36 -23.09 -1.67
N GLU A 52 33.25 -22.92 -0.94
CA GLU A 52 32.93 -23.69 0.29
C GLU A 52 32.36 -25.09 0.02
N LEU A 53 31.76 -25.33 -1.16
CA LEU A 53 31.04 -26.58 -1.49
C LEU A 53 31.91 -27.66 -2.14
N ASP A 54 33.06 -27.31 -2.73
CA ASP A 54 33.98 -28.28 -3.36
C ASP A 54 34.74 -29.17 -2.35
N GLY A 55 34.62 -28.89 -1.05
CA GLY A 55 35.22 -29.66 0.03
C GLY A 55 34.41 -30.85 0.56
N PHE A 56 33.13 -31.02 0.20
CA PHE A 56 32.25 -31.95 0.93
C PHE A 56 31.21 -32.69 0.06
N THR A 57 31.60 -33.90 -0.39
CA THR A 57 30.74 -35.06 -0.76
C THR A 57 29.94 -34.95 -2.07
N GLY A 58 29.92 -35.93 -2.98
CA GLY A 58 30.20 -37.36 -2.84
C GLY A 58 29.01 -38.16 -2.30
N ALA A 59 27.78 -38.02 -2.83
CA ALA A 59 26.72 -39.03 -2.63
C ALA A 59 25.59 -38.98 -3.67
N LYS A 60 25.20 -40.18 -4.14
CA LYS A 60 24.32 -40.49 -5.27
C LYS A 60 22.85 -40.10 -5.07
N ARG A 61 22.24 -39.58 -6.15
CA ARG A 61 20.78 -39.49 -6.37
C ARG A 61 20.12 -40.87 -6.33
N ARG A 62 18.97 -40.97 -5.66
CA ARG A 62 18.00 -42.07 -5.83
C ARG A 62 16.71 -41.51 -6.39
N ASP A 63 16.33 -42.00 -7.56
CA ASP A 63 15.08 -41.71 -8.25
C ASP A 63 13.89 -42.36 -7.53
N GLY A 64 12.83 -41.59 -7.33
CA GLY A 64 11.52 -42.04 -6.83
C GLY A 64 10.40 -41.37 -7.64
N PRO A 65 9.25 -42.03 -7.80
CA PRO A 65 8.26 -41.69 -8.83
C PRO A 65 7.55 -40.37 -8.53
N ALA A 66 7.32 -39.62 -9.61
CA ALA A 66 6.72 -38.29 -9.62
C ALA A 66 5.33 -38.29 -8.96
N ALA A 67 5.23 -37.60 -7.82
CA ALA A 67 3.94 -37.28 -7.22
C ALA A 67 3.17 -36.28 -8.10
N GLN A 68 1.87 -36.52 -8.29
CA GLN A 68 0.99 -35.67 -9.09
C GLN A 68 1.02 -34.21 -8.58
N PRO A 69 1.12 -33.21 -9.49
CA PRO A 69 1.13 -31.81 -9.10
C PRO A 69 -0.25 -31.40 -8.60
N GLY A 70 -0.34 -31.12 -7.31
CA GLY A 70 -1.50 -30.44 -6.72
C GLY A 70 -1.82 -29.16 -7.49
N SER A 71 -3.11 -28.83 -7.54
CA SER A 71 -3.72 -27.71 -8.28
C SER A 71 -3.02 -26.36 -8.02
N ARG A 72 -1.88 -26.12 -8.66
CA ARG A 72 -1.34 -24.79 -8.92
C ARG A 72 -2.29 -24.16 -9.92
N ARG A 73 -3.10 -23.19 -9.48
CA ARG A 73 -3.72 -22.22 -10.40
C ARG A 73 -2.57 -21.51 -11.13
N LYS A 74 -2.13 -22.06 -12.27
CA LYS A 74 -1.21 -21.41 -13.18
C LYS A 74 -1.99 -20.24 -13.77
N HIS A 75 -1.70 -19.03 -13.30
CA HIS A 75 -2.19 -17.83 -13.93
C HIS A 75 -1.36 -17.65 -15.20
N PHE A 76 -1.99 -17.80 -16.37
CA PHE A 76 -1.35 -17.54 -17.64
C PHE A 76 -1.58 -16.07 -17.99
N TYR A 77 -0.49 -15.33 -18.19
CA TYR A 77 -0.53 -13.97 -18.71
C TYR A 77 -0.17 -14.04 -20.18
N VAL A 78 -1.07 -13.60 -21.06
CA VAL A 78 -0.84 -13.48 -22.50
C VAL A 78 -1.19 -12.06 -22.89
N THR A 79 -0.28 -11.38 -23.58
CA THR A 79 -0.55 -10.07 -24.18
C THR A 79 -1.39 -10.29 -25.43
N LEU A 80 -2.68 -10.00 -25.34
CA LEU A 80 -3.63 -10.16 -26.43
C LEU A 80 -3.63 -8.90 -27.31
N GLN A 81 -3.35 -9.05 -28.60
CA GLN A 81 -3.57 -7.96 -29.57
C GLN A 81 -5.08 -7.78 -29.81
N SER A 82 -5.52 -6.53 -29.98
CA SER A 82 -6.94 -6.17 -30.08
C SER A 82 -7.71 -6.96 -31.15
N ARG A 83 -7.08 -7.23 -32.30
CA ARG A 83 -7.68 -7.98 -33.41
C ARG A 83 -8.17 -9.40 -33.06
N TYR A 84 -7.58 -10.01 -32.03
CA TYR A 84 -7.92 -11.37 -31.62
C TYR A 84 -9.00 -11.43 -30.54
N LEU A 85 -9.36 -10.30 -29.93
CA LEU A 85 -10.31 -10.25 -28.81
C LEU A 85 -11.70 -10.75 -29.21
N ALA A 86 -12.20 -10.35 -30.39
CA ALA A 86 -13.53 -10.76 -30.85
C ALA A 86 -13.63 -12.28 -31.01
N ALA A 87 -12.70 -12.88 -31.78
CA ALA A 87 -12.68 -14.33 -32.00
C ALA A 87 -12.50 -15.13 -30.70
N LEU A 88 -11.63 -14.63 -29.80
CA LEU A 88 -11.43 -15.23 -28.48
C LEU A 88 -12.71 -15.19 -27.64
N TRP A 89 -13.41 -14.05 -27.65
CA TRP A 89 -14.62 -13.85 -26.87
C TRP A 89 -15.77 -14.72 -27.35
N GLU A 90 -15.96 -14.83 -28.66
CA GLU A 90 -16.94 -15.75 -29.27
C GLU A 90 -16.68 -17.21 -28.86
N GLU A 91 -15.42 -17.63 -28.87
CA GLU A 91 -15.06 -18.99 -28.47
C GLU A 91 -15.30 -19.24 -26.97
N ILE A 92 -14.97 -18.26 -26.12
CA ILE A 92 -15.26 -18.33 -24.68
C ILE A 92 -16.77 -18.47 -24.46
N HIS A 93 -17.58 -17.66 -25.14
CA HIS A 93 -19.03 -17.73 -25.05
C HIS A 93 -19.59 -19.07 -25.53
N SER A 94 -19.13 -19.57 -26.68
CA SER A 94 -19.56 -20.86 -27.23
C SER A 94 -19.28 -22.01 -26.28
N ARG A 95 -18.09 -22.04 -25.66
CA ARG A 95 -17.74 -23.05 -24.67
C ARG A 95 -18.54 -22.90 -23.38
N ALA A 96 -18.74 -21.68 -22.92
CA ALA A 96 -19.50 -21.38 -21.70
C ALA A 96 -20.99 -21.68 -21.85
N ALA A 97 -21.55 -21.63 -23.06
CA ALA A 97 -22.96 -21.91 -23.32
C ALA A 97 -23.42 -23.31 -22.87
N LEU A 98 -22.49 -24.26 -22.79
CA LEU A 98 -22.74 -25.62 -22.31
C LEU A 98 -22.86 -25.72 -20.77
N TRP A 99 -22.59 -24.63 -20.05
CA TRP A 99 -22.42 -24.60 -18.60
C TRP A 99 -23.21 -23.42 -18.01
N PRO A 100 -24.43 -23.65 -17.51
CA PRO A 100 -25.29 -22.60 -16.97
C PRO A 100 -24.64 -21.75 -15.86
N GLU A 101 -23.67 -22.29 -15.12
CA GLU A 101 -22.89 -21.58 -14.11
C GLU A 101 -22.07 -20.41 -14.67
N TYR A 102 -21.80 -20.39 -15.98
CA TYR A 102 -21.12 -19.30 -16.69
C TYR A 102 -22.11 -18.37 -17.43
N ALA A 103 -23.40 -18.45 -17.15
CA ALA A 103 -24.36 -17.49 -17.67
C ALA A 103 -24.00 -16.05 -17.21
N GLY A 104 -24.06 -15.10 -18.14
CA GLY A 104 -23.79 -13.68 -17.84
C GLY A 104 -22.30 -13.32 -17.73
N LEU A 105 -21.40 -14.10 -18.36
CA LEU A 105 -20.00 -13.72 -18.52
C LEU A 105 -19.86 -12.30 -19.09
N ARG A 106 -18.94 -11.53 -18.52
CA ARG A 106 -18.59 -10.17 -18.95
C ARG A 106 -17.09 -10.01 -19.02
N LEU A 107 -16.63 -9.20 -19.96
CA LEU A 107 -15.26 -8.72 -19.98
C LEU A 107 -15.08 -7.61 -18.94
N TYR A 108 -14.03 -7.72 -18.13
CA TYR A 108 -13.61 -6.66 -17.23
C TYR A 108 -12.50 -5.86 -17.89
N MET A 109 -12.71 -4.55 -18.05
CA MET A 109 -11.70 -3.61 -18.54
C MET A 109 -11.25 -2.70 -17.39
N ALA A 110 -9.94 -2.51 -17.28
CA ALA A 110 -9.37 -1.53 -16.38
C ALA A 110 -8.16 -0.86 -17.02
N ALA A 111 -8.12 0.47 -16.97
CA ALA A 111 -6.93 1.24 -17.29
C ALA A 111 -6.17 1.55 -16.00
N LYS A 112 -4.85 1.36 -16.01
CA LYS A 112 -3.95 1.73 -14.91
C LYS A 112 -2.83 2.60 -15.45
N ASN A 113 -2.18 3.35 -14.57
CA ASN A 113 -1.08 4.27 -14.89
C ASN A 113 -1.46 5.42 -15.84
N THR A 114 -2.75 5.75 -15.96
CA THR A 114 -3.25 6.86 -16.79
C THR A 114 -3.20 8.23 -16.09
N LYS A 115 -2.81 8.26 -14.82
CA LYS A 115 -2.79 9.48 -14.01
C LYS A 115 -1.99 10.60 -14.67
N LEU A 116 -0.75 10.32 -15.11
CA LEU A 116 0.11 11.35 -15.72
C LEU A 116 -0.39 11.79 -17.10
N THR A 117 -1.13 10.92 -17.80
CA THR A 117 -1.74 11.23 -19.10
C THR A 117 -2.71 12.40 -18.98
N TRP A 118 -3.62 12.34 -18.00
CA TRP A 118 -4.73 13.32 -17.87
C TRP A 118 -4.54 14.33 -16.73
N MET A 119 -3.37 14.35 -16.09
CA MET A 119 -3.09 15.34 -15.04
C MET A 119 -2.98 16.72 -15.68
N ARG A 120 -3.83 17.65 -15.27
CA ARG A 120 -3.82 19.04 -15.74
C ARG A 120 -3.99 20.03 -14.58
N PRO A 121 -3.63 21.32 -14.76
CA PRO A 121 -3.78 22.34 -13.74
C PRO A 121 -5.25 22.58 -13.31
N THR A 122 -6.20 22.37 -14.22
CA THR A 122 -7.64 22.56 -13.95
C THR A 122 -8.43 21.29 -14.19
N PHE A 123 -9.60 21.19 -13.56
CA PHE A 123 -10.48 20.03 -13.71
C PHE A 123 -11.06 19.96 -15.13
N GLU A 124 -11.41 21.11 -15.70
CA GLU A 124 -12.00 21.26 -17.04
C GLU A 124 -11.04 20.77 -18.12
N SER A 125 -9.76 21.16 -18.03
CA SER A 125 -8.74 20.73 -19.00
C SER A 125 -8.42 19.23 -18.87
N ALA A 126 -8.35 18.71 -17.64
CA ALA A 126 -8.18 17.27 -17.39
C ALA A 126 -9.35 16.47 -17.98
N LEU A 127 -10.58 16.95 -17.78
CA LEU A 127 -11.78 16.29 -18.25
C LEU A 127 -11.89 16.33 -19.78
N ALA A 128 -11.59 17.48 -20.41
CA ALA A 128 -11.65 17.61 -21.87
C ALA A 128 -10.68 16.64 -22.56
N GLU A 129 -9.45 16.51 -22.04
CA GLU A 129 -8.48 15.56 -22.58
C GLU A 129 -8.86 14.11 -22.31
N TRP A 130 -9.36 13.79 -21.10
CA TRP A 130 -9.85 12.46 -20.81
C TRP A 130 -11.00 12.09 -21.75
N GLN A 131 -11.96 12.99 -21.96
CA GLN A 131 -13.12 12.78 -22.83
C GLN A 131 -12.70 12.58 -24.29
N HIS A 132 -11.72 13.34 -24.77
CA HIS A 132 -11.18 13.17 -26.12
C HIS A 132 -10.64 11.75 -26.32
N HIS A 133 -9.83 11.25 -25.38
CA HIS A 133 -9.31 9.89 -25.43
C HIS A 133 -10.41 8.84 -25.27
N TRP A 134 -11.31 9.02 -24.30
CA TRP A 134 -12.44 8.13 -24.04
C TRP A 134 -13.29 7.92 -25.30
N ASN A 135 -13.68 9.02 -25.97
CA ASN A 135 -14.50 8.97 -27.19
C ASN A 135 -13.78 8.29 -28.37
N SER A 136 -12.44 8.32 -28.39
CA SER A 136 -11.66 7.67 -29.46
C SER A 136 -11.44 6.17 -29.23
N ALA A 137 -11.51 5.72 -27.98
CA ALA A 137 -11.08 4.39 -27.56
C ALA A 137 -12.22 3.49 -27.07
N VAL A 138 -13.35 4.07 -26.68
CA VAL A 138 -14.46 3.35 -26.05
C VAL A 138 -15.74 3.55 -26.84
N ASP A 139 -16.32 2.44 -27.30
CA ASP A 139 -17.69 2.42 -27.80
C ASP A 139 -18.64 2.28 -26.60
N GLU A 140 -19.31 3.37 -26.26
CA GLU A 140 -20.20 3.43 -25.10
C GLU A 140 -21.45 2.55 -25.24
N ALA A 141 -21.79 2.07 -26.43
CA ALA A 141 -22.90 1.13 -26.61
C ALA A 141 -22.72 -0.17 -25.81
N TYR A 142 -21.47 -0.51 -25.46
CA TYR A 142 -21.10 -1.69 -24.68
C TYR A 142 -20.81 -1.40 -23.21
N ILE A 143 -21.03 -0.16 -22.76
CA ILE A 143 -20.69 0.30 -21.42
C ILE A 143 -21.95 0.64 -20.64
N ASP A 144 -22.06 0.09 -19.43
CA ASP A 144 -23.08 0.52 -18.47
C ASP A 144 -22.47 1.65 -17.61
N PRO A 145 -22.98 2.90 -17.73
CA PRO A 145 -22.41 4.05 -17.04
C PRO A 145 -22.61 4.04 -15.51
N ASP A 146 -23.55 3.26 -14.98
CA ASP A 146 -23.82 3.17 -13.55
C ASP A 146 -22.84 2.22 -12.83
N VAL A 147 -22.28 1.25 -13.56
CA VAL A 147 -21.28 0.29 -13.05
C VAL A 147 -19.89 0.44 -13.68
N THR A 148 -19.67 1.53 -14.42
CA THR A 148 -18.35 1.93 -14.93
C THR A 148 -17.80 3.03 -14.05
N TYR A 149 -16.60 2.84 -13.50
CA TYR A 149 -16.06 3.73 -12.48
C TYR A 149 -14.81 4.49 -12.96
N ILE A 150 -14.75 5.77 -12.61
CA ILE A 150 -13.67 6.71 -12.90
C ILE A 150 -13.13 7.27 -11.58
N ASP A 151 -11.81 7.36 -11.46
CA ASP A 151 -11.14 7.99 -10.33
C ASP A 151 -10.84 9.45 -10.67
N ILE A 152 -11.45 10.39 -9.93
CA ILE A 152 -11.20 11.82 -10.03
C ILE A 152 -10.21 12.21 -8.93
N GLY A 153 -9.02 12.66 -9.30
CA GLY A 153 -7.97 13.02 -8.34
C GLY A 153 -7.62 14.51 -8.36
N ARG A 154 -7.53 15.14 -7.19
CA ARG A 154 -6.86 16.42 -6.98
C ARG A 154 -5.57 16.20 -6.21
N GLN A 155 -4.46 16.68 -6.76
CA GLN A 155 -3.16 16.66 -6.11
C GLN A 155 -2.71 18.08 -5.78
N MET A 156 -2.18 18.27 -4.58
CA MET A 156 -1.45 19.49 -4.21
C MET A 156 0.00 19.09 -3.95
N THR A 157 0.92 19.70 -4.69
CA THR A 157 2.36 19.51 -4.54
C THR A 157 2.96 20.86 -4.09
N PRO A 158 3.96 20.89 -3.20
CA PRO A 158 4.71 22.11 -2.93
C PRO A 158 5.27 22.75 -4.20
N ALA A 159 5.27 24.08 -4.26
CA ALA A 159 5.87 24.83 -5.36
C ALA A 159 7.41 24.75 -5.35
N ASP A 160 8.01 24.65 -4.16
CA ASP A 160 9.46 24.62 -3.98
C ASP A 160 10.03 23.22 -4.26
N THR A 161 10.63 23.05 -5.43
CA THR A 161 11.47 21.90 -5.79
C THR A 161 12.94 22.32 -5.73
N GLY A 162 13.52 22.33 -4.53
CA GLY A 162 14.91 22.71 -4.27
C GLY A 162 15.42 22.17 -2.93
N PRO A 163 16.63 22.54 -2.47
CA PRO A 163 17.16 22.11 -1.17
C PRO A 163 16.26 22.50 0.02
N HIS A 164 15.48 23.57 -0.14
CA HIS A 164 14.43 24.02 0.81
C HIS A 164 13.05 23.39 0.56
N GLY A 165 12.98 22.29 -0.19
CA GLY A 165 11.72 21.65 -0.57
C GLY A 165 10.86 21.33 0.64
N ARG A 166 9.56 21.13 0.42
CA ARG A 166 8.59 20.86 1.50
C ARG A 166 7.88 19.54 1.29
N VAL A 167 7.23 19.07 2.34
CA VAL A 167 6.29 17.95 2.26
C VAL A 167 4.94 18.38 2.83
N LEU A 168 3.86 17.95 2.20
CA LEU A 168 2.50 18.21 2.66
C LEU A 168 1.93 16.97 3.36
N ILE A 169 1.25 17.18 4.47
CA ILE A 169 0.68 16.11 5.29
C ILE A 169 -0.71 16.50 5.78
N TRP A 170 -1.73 15.69 5.54
CA TRP A 170 -3.09 15.99 5.99
C TRP A 170 -3.19 16.17 7.51
N ARG A 171 -3.78 17.30 7.95
CA ARG A 171 -4.05 17.57 9.38
C ARG A 171 -5.25 16.76 9.85
N ARG A 172 -5.11 16.04 10.96
CA ARG A 172 -6.18 15.27 11.59
C ARG A 172 -7.42 16.13 11.86
N CYS A 173 -7.25 17.34 12.40
CA CYS A 173 -8.37 18.22 12.76
C CYS A 173 -9.24 18.58 11.54
N CYS A 174 -8.60 18.88 10.41
CA CYS A 174 -9.26 19.19 9.14
C CYS A 174 -9.98 17.97 8.58
N MET A 175 -9.35 16.79 8.66
CA MET A 175 -9.96 15.52 8.28
C MET A 175 -11.14 15.13 9.17
N ASP A 176 -11.05 15.37 10.49
CA ASP A 176 -12.15 15.18 11.45
C ASP A 176 -13.32 16.14 11.18
N ARG A 177 -13.05 17.40 10.80
CA ARG A 177 -14.07 18.37 10.39
C ARG A 177 -14.76 17.94 9.11
N LEU A 178 -14.01 17.53 8.09
CA LEU A 178 -14.55 17.00 6.83
C LEU A 178 -15.44 15.79 7.07
N TRP A 179 -14.97 14.81 7.86
CA TRP A 179 -15.74 13.63 8.22
C TRP A 179 -17.07 13.99 8.91
N ARG A 180 -17.06 14.88 9.90
CA ARG A 180 -18.28 15.29 10.61
C ARG A 180 -19.30 15.91 9.67
N ARG A 181 -18.85 16.80 8.77
CA ARG A 181 -19.70 17.42 7.73
C ARG A 181 -20.28 16.39 6.78
N ARG A 182 -19.44 15.49 6.23
CA ARG A 182 -19.88 14.41 5.33
C ARG A 182 -20.87 13.47 6.00
N LEU A 183 -20.61 13.06 7.25
CA LEU A 183 -21.51 12.18 8.00
C LEU A 183 -22.85 12.85 8.30
N GLN A 184 -22.85 14.13 8.67
CA GLN A 184 -24.09 14.87 8.93
C GLN A 184 -24.92 15.00 7.64
N TRP A 185 -24.30 15.42 6.54
CA TRP A 185 -24.95 15.53 5.23
C TRP A 185 -25.51 14.17 4.78
N SER A 186 -24.69 13.13 4.85
CA SER A 186 -25.06 11.75 4.50
C SER A 186 -26.28 11.25 5.28
N ARG A 187 -26.32 11.49 6.59
CA ARG A 187 -27.47 11.14 7.44
C ARG A 187 -28.74 11.91 7.08
N ILE A 188 -28.65 13.14 6.59
CA ILE A 188 -29.82 13.90 6.15
C ILE A 188 -30.31 13.33 4.83
N GLN A 189 -29.44 13.17 3.84
CA GLN A 189 -29.81 12.66 2.51
C GLN A 189 -30.42 11.26 2.57
N ASN A 190 -29.76 10.34 3.28
CA ASN A 190 -30.28 8.98 3.43
C ASN A 190 -31.63 8.95 4.16
N ARG A 191 -31.89 9.86 5.12
CA ARG A 191 -33.22 9.96 5.77
C ARG A 191 -34.30 10.49 4.84
N LEU A 192 -33.97 11.47 3.99
CA LEU A 192 -34.92 12.00 3.00
C LEU A 192 -35.25 10.93 1.96
N TYR A 193 -34.22 10.24 1.47
CA TYR A 193 -34.35 9.15 0.51
C TYR A 193 -35.14 7.96 1.07
N HIS A 194 -34.84 7.52 2.28
CA HIS A 194 -35.61 6.46 2.94
C HIS A 194 -37.02 6.91 3.33
N ARG A 195 -37.31 8.21 3.48
CA ARG A 195 -38.70 8.68 3.62
C ARG A 195 -39.50 8.51 2.32
N GLU A 196 -38.82 8.47 1.16
CA GLU A 196 -39.43 8.13 -0.14
C GLU A 196 -39.53 6.61 -0.37
N GLU A 197 -38.61 5.80 0.20
CA GLU A 197 -38.60 4.34 0.04
C GLU A 197 -39.28 3.52 1.17
N ASP A 198 -39.40 4.03 2.41
CA ASP A 198 -39.87 3.28 3.59
C ASP A 198 -41.39 3.42 3.84
N ALA A 199 -42.19 2.94 2.88
CA ALA A 199 -43.50 2.36 3.18
C ALA A 199 -43.39 0.93 3.75
N CYS A 200 -42.18 0.39 3.97
CA CYS A 200 -41.95 -0.95 4.53
C CYS A 200 -40.83 -0.92 5.57
N LYS A 201 -41.21 -0.97 6.85
CA LYS A 201 -40.30 -0.94 8.00
C LYS A 201 -39.64 -2.31 8.22
N ASP A 202 -38.38 -2.26 8.64
CA ASP A 202 -37.73 -3.37 9.34
C ASP A 202 -37.92 -3.19 10.86
N GLU A 203 -38.72 -4.07 11.49
CA GLU A 203 -39.16 -3.98 12.90
C GLU A 203 -38.10 -4.34 13.94
N SER A 204 -36.84 -4.54 13.53
CA SER A 204 -35.86 -5.22 14.39
C SER A 204 -35.27 -4.39 15.55
N GLY A 205 -35.64 -3.12 15.73
CA GLY A 205 -35.20 -2.27 16.85
C GLY A 205 -33.68 -2.04 16.92
N LYS A 206 -32.91 -2.54 15.95
CA LYS A 206 -31.45 -2.42 15.88
C LYS A 206 -31.08 -1.06 15.31
N ARG A 207 -30.12 -0.39 15.96
CA ARG A 207 -29.58 0.88 15.49
C ARG A 207 -29.00 0.70 14.09
N GLN A 208 -29.60 1.35 13.09
CA GLN A 208 -29.14 1.27 11.70
C GLN A 208 -27.67 1.70 11.61
N ALA A 209 -26.87 0.92 10.88
CA ALA A 209 -25.47 1.26 10.64
C ALA A 209 -25.39 2.64 9.95
N PRO A 210 -24.33 3.43 10.21
CA PRO A 210 -24.20 4.72 9.54
C PRO A 210 -24.10 4.52 8.01
N PRO A 211 -24.71 5.41 7.22
CA PRO A 211 -24.73 5.30 5.75
C PRO A 211 -23.34 5.33 5.12
N ILE A 212 -22.37 5.94 5.79
CA ILE A 212 -20.96 5.97 5.40
C ILE A 212 -20.07 5.53 6.57
N ARG A 213 -18.91 4.96 6.24
CA ARG A 213 -17.87 4.54 7.17
C ARG A 213 -16.57 5.32 6.93
N ARG A 214 -15.85 5.58 8.01
CA ARG A 214 -14.49 6.13 7.97
C ARG A 214 -13.45 5.07 8.31
N THR A 215 -12.38 5.03 7.54
CA THR A 215 -11.11 4.37 7.88
C THR A 215 -10.00 5.41 7.96
N THR A 216 -9.16 5.35 8.98
CA THR A 216 -8.06 6.32 9.19
C THR A 216 -6.72 5.60 9.26
N TYR A 217 -5.68 6.23 8.71
CA TYR A 217 -4.32 5.66 8.66
C TYR A 217 -3.35 6.70 9.24
N PRO A 218 -2.99 6.60 10.54
CA PRO A 218 -2.03 7.51 11.18
C PRO A 218 -0.69 7.52 10.44
N PHE A 219 -0.10 8.69 10.26
CA PHE A 219 1.22 8.83 9.66
C PHE A 219 2.30 8.50 10.68
N VAL A 220 3.02 7.38 10.53
CA VAL A 220 4.11 6.97 11.46
C VAL A 220 3.70 7.10 12.93
N THR A 221 2.50 6.65 13.28
CA THR A 221 1.91 6.73 14.63
C THR A 221 1.68 8.14 15.20
N LEU A 222 1.81 9.19 14.39
CA LEU A 222 1.47 10.54 14.80
C LEU A 222 -0.04 10.69 15.00
N ARG A 223 -0.41 11.41 16.04
CA ARG A 223 -1.81 11.71 16.38
C ARG A 223 -2.44 12.65 15.38
N ASP A 224 -1.69 13.69 15.00
CA ASP A 224 -2.23 14.88 14.36
C ASP A 224 -2.08 14.87 12.83
N ALA A 225 -1.44 13.85 12.27
CA ALA A 225 -1.26 13.64 10.84
C ALA A 225 -1.77 12.26 10.42
N ARG A 226 -2.65 12.19 9.41
CA ARG A 226 -3.21 10.91 8.94
C ARG A 226 -3.88 10.97 7.57
N ASP A 227 -3.92 9.82 6.91
CA ASP A 227 -4.78 9.60 5.75
C ASP A 227 -6.19 9.17 6.20
N MET A 228 -7.16 9.29 5.29
CA MET A 228 -8.55 8.89 5.54
C MET A 228 -9.19 8.34 4.27
N THR A 229 -10.00 7.28 4.43
CA THR A 229 -10.95 6.83 3.42
C THR A 229 -12.37 6.92 3.99
N ILE A 230 -13.27 7.51 3.21
CA ILE A 230 -14.71 7.49 3.44
C ILE A 230 -15.32 6.53 2.43
N THR A 231 -16.03 5.52 2.92
CA THR A 231 -16.66 4.49 2.09
C THR A 231 -18.14 4.43 2.42
N PRO A 232 -19.04 4.63 1.46
CA PRO A 232 -20.46 4.42 1.66
C PRO A 232 -20.81 2.94 1.89
N SER A 233 -21.94 2.72 2.55
CA SER A 233 -22.50 1.38 2.73
C SER A 233 -23.25 0.93 1.46
N SER A 234 -23.48 -0.37 1.32
CA SER A 234 -24.08 -0.96 0.13
C SER A 234 -25.49 -0.44 -0.20
N SER A 235 -26.22 0.06 0.80
CA SER A 235 -27.58 0.58 0.63
C SER A 235 -27.65 2.10 0.67
N SER A 236 -26.52 2.81 0.73
CA SER A 236 -26.55 4.25 0.94
C SER A 236 -26.91 5.02 -0.34
N TRP A 237 -27.50 6.19 -0.15
CA TRP A 237 -27.81 7.13 -1.22
C TRP A 237 -26.58 7.45 -2.07
N GLU A 238 -25.42 7.65 -1.44
CA GLU A 238 -24.16 7.97 -2.12
C GLU A 238 -23.76 6.89 -3.12
N LEU A 239 -23.76 5.62 -2.69
CA LEU A 239 -23.36 4.53 -3.57
C LEU A 239 -24.37 4.34 -4.72
N ARG A 240 -25.67 4.42 -4.42
CA ARG A 240 -26.73 4.34 -5.43
C ARG A 240 -26.65 5.48 -6.45
N ASN A 241 -26.21 6.66 -6.01
CA ASN A 241 -25.99 7.81 -6.88
C ASN A 241 -24.57 7.88 -7.44
N GLY A 242 -23.81 6.79 -7.30
CA GLY A 242 -22.57 6.57 -8.02
C GLY A 242 -21.30 7.07 -7.33
N LEU A 243 -21.30 7.42 -6.04
CA LEU A 243 -20.07 7.69 -5.28
C LEU A 243 -19.63 6.41 -4.55
N VAL A 244 -18.47 5.87 -4.92
CA VAL A 244 -17.96 4.58 -4.40
C VAL A 244 -17.05 4.77 -3.19
N TYR A 245 -16.15 5.75 -3.24
CA TYR A 245 -15.35 6.15 -2.07
C TYR A 245 -14.75 7.54 -2.29
N SER A 246 -14.31 8.15 -1.18
CA SER A 246 -13.40 9.29 -1.17
C SER A 246 -12.16 8.93 -0.36
N GLN A 247 -10.97 9.10 -0.92
CA GLN A 247 -9.69 8.84 -0.28
C GLN A 247 -8.83 10.10 -0.21
N PHE A 248 -8.21 10.32 0.93
CA PHE A 248 -7.32 11.45 1.20
C PHE A 248 -6.03 10.88 1.74
N TYR A 249 -4.93 11.05 1.02
CA TYR A 249 -3.68 10.42 1.39
C TYR A 249 -2.44 11.26 1.06
N ASN A 250 -1.40 11.06 1.86
CA ASN A 250 -0.08 11.67 1.66
C ASN A 250 0.68 10.91 0.57
N LEU A 251 1.42 11.62 -0.28
CA LEU A 251 2.20 11.01 -1.38
C LEU A 251 3.58 10.50 -0.93
N ILE A 252 3.72 10.15 0.34
CA ILE A 252 4.96 9.67 0.99
C ILE A 252 5.60 8.45 0.32
N LYS A 253 4.83 7.69 -0.46
CA LYS A 253 5.34 6.51 -1.18
C LYS A 253 6.12 6.86 -2.44
N VAL A 254 5.97 8.08 -2.98
CA VAL A 254 6.60 8.50 -4.25
C VAL A 254 8.13 8.38 -4.20
N PRO A 255 8.83 8.84 -3.14
CA PRO A 255 10.27 8.68 -3.04
C PRO A 255 10.74 7.22 -2.94
N PHE A 256 9.86 6.26 -2.67
CA PHE A 256 10.23 4.87 -2.42
C PHE A 256 9.64 3.88 -3.42
N ASP A 257 8.94 4.35 -4.44
CA ASP A 257 8.23 3.51 -5.41
C ASP A 257 9.20 2.91 -6.43
N ALA A 258 9.55 1.63 -6.23
CA ALA A 258 10.23 0.84 -7.25
C ALA A 258 9.28 -0.23 -7.76
N ALA A 259 8.57 0.06 -8.85
CA ALA A 259 7.57 -0.84 -9.46
C ALA A 259 6.53 -1.36 -8.44
N LYS A 260 6.01 -0.47 -7.58
CA LYS A 260 5.06 -0.77 -6.49
C LYS A 260 5.59 -1.67 -5.38
N GLN A 261 6.91 -1.88 -5.33
CA GLN A 261 7.59 -2.49 -4.18
C GLN A 261 8.09 -1.39 -3.26
N TYR A 262 7.60 -1.38 -2.02
CA TYR A 262 7.97 -0.38 -1.02
C TYR A 262 8.84 -1.00 0.08
N PRO A 263 9.72 -0.21 0.73
CA PRO A 263 10.60 -0.68 1.80
C PRO A 263 9.85 -1.46 2.88
N PHE A 264 10.48 -2.54 3.35
CA PHE A 264 10.01 -3.38 4.47
C PHE A 264 8.62 -4.02 4.31
N GLN A 265 7.98 -4.00 3.14
CA GLN A 265 6.65 -4.60 2.96
C GLN A 265 6.66 -6.13 2.86
N ASN A 266 7.82 -6.76 2.65
CA ASN A 266 7.93 -8.21 2.62
C ASN A 266 7.64 -8.81 4.01
N ARG A 267 6.47 -9.43 4.19
CA ARG A 267 6.05 -10.03 5.46
C ARG A 267 6.96 -11.16 5.95
N HIS A 268 7.74 -11.76 5.06
CA HIS A 268 8.69 -12.82 5.43
C HIS A 268 9.92 -12.27 6.17
N THR A 269 10.13 -10.94 6.23
CA THR A 269 11.22 -10.36 7.03
C THR A 269 11.15 -10.77 8.49
N GLU A 270 9.96 -10.96 9.05
CA GLU A 270 9.78 -11.47 10.42
C GLU A 270 10.43 -12.84 10.66
N SER A 271 10.57 -13.67 9.61
CA SER A 271 11.26 -14.96 9.73
C SER A 271 12.75 -14.84 10.08
N MET A 272 13.37 -13.67 9.91
CA MET A 272 14.75 -13.42 10.33
C MET A 272 14.91 -13.37 11.86
N ALA A 273 13.79 -13.28 12.59
CA ALA A 273 13.76 -13.41 14.04
C ALA A 273 13.72 -14.87 14.51
N LEU A 274 13.40 -15.82 13.63
CA LEU A 274 13.30 -17.23 14.00
C LEU A 274 14.68 -17.86 14.15
N ASP A 275 14.78 -18.78 15.10
CA ASP A 275 15.98 -19.55 15.37
C ASP A 275 16.44 -20.33 14.11
N PRO A 276 17.73 -20.27 13.72
CA PRO A 276 18.23 -20.98 12.55
C PRO A 276 18.06 -22.51 12.60
N SER A 277 18.13 -23.12 13.78
CA SER A 277 17.89 -24.57 13.94
C SER A 277 16.42 -24.92 13.70
N TYR A 278 15.48 -24.11 14.20
CA TYR A 278 14.06 -24.27 13.89
C TYR A 278 13.78 -24.19 12.39
N LEU A 279 14.42 -23.25 11.69
CA LEU A 279 14.27 -23.10 10.24
C LEU A 279 14.85 -24.29 9.46
N ARG A 280 15.97 -24.87 9.91
CA ARG A 280 16.54 -26.10 9.34
C ARG A 280 15.60 -27.29 9.52
N ASP A 281 15.06 -27.47 10.73
CA ASP A 281 14.12 -28.55 11.02
C ASP A 281 12.83 -28.42 10.21
N GLN A 282 12.31 -27.19 10.06
CA GLN A 282 11.14 -26.91 9.24
C GLN A 282 11.38 -27.21 7.75
N ARG A 283 12.55 -26.83 7.21
CA ARG A 283 12.95 -27.13 5.82
C ARG A 283 13.04 -28.64 5.58
N ASN A 284 13.54 -29.39 6.57
CA ASN A 284 13.64 -30.85 6.48
C ASN A 284 12.28 -31.54 6.63
N SER A 285 11.34 -30.93 7.36
CA SER A 285 10.05 -31.54 7.69
C SER A 285 8.92 -31.22 6.71
N THR A 286 9.04 -30.19 5.86
CA THR A 286 7.93 -29.76 4.98
C THR A 286 8.34 -29.63 3.50
N ARG A 287 7.50 -30.13 2.60
CA ARG A 287 7.67 -30.04 1.13
C ARG A 287 7.29 -28.66 0.54
N GLY A 288 7.28 -27.61 1.36
CA GLY A 288 6.81 -26.27 0.98
C GLY A 288 7.88 -25.41 0.29
N ALA A 289 7.45 -24.41 -0.48
CA ALA A 289 8.35 -23.36 -0.95
C ALA A 289 8.65 -22.40 0.20
N HIS A 290 9.83 -22.53 0.82
CA HIS A 290 10.28 -21.66 1.89
C HIS A 290 10.96 -20.41 1.33
N ALA A 291 10.70 -19.24 1.93
CA ALA A 291 11.48 -18.05 1.64
C ALA A 291 12.92 -18.31 2.10
N HIS A 292 13.87 -18.30 1.16
CA HIS A 292 15.28 -18.50 1.48
C HIS A 292 15.77 -17.37 2.39
N GLN A 293 16.40 -17.70 3.52
CA GLN A 293 16.82 -16.69 4.51
C GLN A 293 17.73 -15.61 3.89
N SER A 294 18.65 -15.99 3.00
CA SER A 294 19.49 -15.01 2.29
C SER A 294 18.66 -14.02 1.46
N ARG A 295 17.62 -14.47 0.77
CA ARG A 295 16.71 -13.59 0.00
C ARG A 295 15.94 -12.64 0.89
N VAL A 296 15.53 -13.09 2.08
CA VAL A 296 14.84 -12.26 3.06
C VAL A 296 15.79 -11.19 3.63
N GLN A 297 17.04 -11.57 3.95
CA GLN A 297 18.08 -10.65 4.41
C GLN A 297 18.45 -9.63 3.32
N CYS A 298 18.60 -10.07 2.07
CA CYS A 298 18.82 -9.20 0.92
C CYS A 298 17.67 -8.20 0.78
N ALA A 299 16.41 -8.65 0.81
CA ALA A 299 15.24 -7.76 0.77
C ALA A 299 15.22 -6.73 1.92
N TYR A 300 15.67 -7.11 3.11
CA TYR A 300 15.83 -6.21 4.24
C TYR A 300 16.93 -5.16 4.00
N ARG A 301 18.12 -5.58 3.55
CA ARG A 301 19.25 -4.69 3.20
C ARG A 301 18.88 -3.72 2.09
N LEU A 302 18.24 -4.20 1.02
CA LEU A 302 17.74 -3.37 -0.08
C LEU A 302 16.70 -2.36 0.38
N SER A 303 15.83 -2.73 1.34
CA SER A 303 14.89 -1.78 1.94
C SER A 303 15.61 -0.66 2.70
N LYS A 304 16.66 -0.99 3.48
CA LYS A 304 17.50 0.03 4.16
C LYS A 304 18.19 0.94 3.15
N LEU A 305 18.80 0.38 2.11
CA LEU A 305 19.46 1.15 1.04
C LEU A 305 18.48 2.10 0.35
N ARG A 306 17.25 1.64 0.07
CA ARG A 306 16.22 2.48 -0.55
C ARG A 306 15.80 3.65 0.35
N ILE A 307 15.68 3.43 1.66
CA ILE A 307 15.45 4.55 2.60
C ILE A 307 16.64 5.51 2.60
N HIS A 308 17.86 4.98 2.68
CA HIS A 308 19.08 5.80 2.74
C HIS A 308 19.26 6.68 1.50
N ARG A 309 19.00 6.13 0.32
CA ARG A 309 19.14 6.84 -0.97
C ARG A 309 18.08 7.92 -1.19
N ASN A 310 16.85 7.70 -0.72
CA ASN A 310 15.71 8.57 -1.01
C ASN A 310 15.36 9.54 0.11
N VAL A 311 15.94 9.38 1.29
CA VAL A 311 15.80 10.32 2.40
C VAL A 311 17.16 10.99 2.61
N PRO A 312 17.36 12.30 2.35
CA PRO A 312 18.67 12.94 2.46
C PRO A 312 19.36 12.76 3.81
N ALA A 313 20.69 12.71 3.83
CA ALA A 313 21.49 12.72 5.06
C ALA A 313 21.48 14.13 5.67
N VAL A 314 21.74 14.21 6.97
CA VAL A 314 21.53 15.43 7.77
C VAL A 314 22.74 16.37 7.73
N ASP A 315 23.92 15.85 7.37
CA ASP A 315 25.21 16.49 7.61
C ASP A 315 25.77 17.27 6.41
N GLN A 316 24.96 17.53 5.38
CA GLN A 316 25.31 18.58 4.42
C GLN A 316 25.00 19.91 5.11
N ASN A 317 25.98 20.41 5.87
CA ASN A 317 25.99 21.78 6.35
C ASN A 317 25.88 22.69 5.13
N GLU A 318 24.90 23.60 5.15
CA GLU A 318 24.77 24.68 4.18
C GLU A 318 25.75 25.84 4.51
N ASP A 319 26.71 25.63 5.42
CA ASP A 319 27.65 26.66 5.90
C ASP A 319 29.09 26.51 5.34
N ASP A 320 29.39 25.46 4.56
CA ASP A 320 30.69 25.33 3.90
C ASP A 320 30.62 25.98 2.52
N ASP A 321 30.62 27.33 2.51
CA ASP A 321 30.79 28.19 1.32
C ASP A 321 32.23 28.14 0.75
N ASP A 322 33.12 27.33 1.33
CA ASP A 322 34.50 27.16 0.89
C ASP A 322 34.79 25.67 0.65
N ASP A 323 34.56 25.19 -0.57
CA ASP A 323 35.49 24.25 -1.23
C ASP A 323 35.03 23.99 -2.68
N GLU A 324 35.77 24.59 -3.62
CA GLU A 324 35.81 24.18 -5.03
C GLU A 324 36.33 22.73 -5.14
N ILE A 325 35.50 21.70 -4.98
CA ILE A 325 35.89 20.33 -5.35
C ILE A 325 34.69 19.52 -5.90
N HIS A 326 34.80 19.22 -7.20
CA HIS A 326 34.11 18.19 -8.01
C HIS A 326 32.60 18.30 -8.26
N HIS A 327 32.26 18.85 -9.43
CA HIS A 327 31.06 18.56 -10.22
C HIS A 327 30.98 17.06 -10.63
N GLU A 328 30.83 16.14 -9.68
CA GLU A 328 30.06 14.93 -9.94
C GLU A 328 28.61 15.25 -9.59
N GLU A 329 27.71 15.13 -10.58
CA GLU A 329 26.28 15.38 -10.46
C GLU A 329 25.75 14.91 -9.09
N SER A 330 25.48 15.86 -8.20
CA SER A 330 24.79 15.61 -6.94
C SER A 330 23.40 15.05 -7.28
N THR A 331 23.32 13.73 -7.40
CA THR A 331 22.13 12.94 -7.73
C THR A 331 21.18 12.87 -6.53
N HIS A 332 21.15 13.91 -5.70
CA HIS A 332 20.20 14.05 -4.61
C HIS A 332 18.84 14.44 -5.18
N HIS A 333 17.99 13.44 -5.39
CA HIS A 333 16.59 13.67 -5.71
C HIS A 333 15.93 14.52 -4.59
N PRO A 334 15.21 15.61 -4.93
CA PRO A 334 14.53 16.42 -3.94
C PRO A 334 13.49 15.56 -3.20
N PHE A 335 13.62 15.46 -1.88
CA PHE A 335 12.67 14.73 -1.03
C PHE A 335 11.41 15.56 -0.80
N THR A 336 10.60 15.74 -1.83
CA THR A 336 9.38 16.56 -1.81
C THR A 336 8.18 15.72 -2.20
N TYR A 337 7.10 15.79 -1.42
CA TYR A 337 5.86 15.13 -1.77
C TYR A 337 4.64 15.90 -1.29
N GLY A 338 3.57 15.77 -2.07
CA GLY A 338 2.30 16.43 -1.82
C GLY A 338 1.27 15.55 -1.10
N ILE A 339 0.03 16.01 -1.19
CA ILE A 339 -1.17 15.29 -0.75
C ILE A 339 -2.10 15.06 -1.94
N ARG A 340 -2.94 14.04 -1.85
CA ARG A 340 -4.01 13.76 -2.82
C ARG A 340 -5.35 13.58 -2.14
N ALA A 341 -6.39 14.10 -2.77
CA ALA A 341 -7.78 13.69 -2.60
C ALA A 341 -8.24 12.99 -3.87
N GLU A 342 -8.89 11.84 -3.75
CA GLU A 342 -9.38 11.04 -4.86
C GLU A 342 -10.81 10.57 -4.57
N ASP A 343 -11.70 10.75 -5.53
CA ASP A 343 -13.08 10.26 -5.48
C ASP A 343 -13.28 9.24 -6.60
N ARG A 344 -13.71 8.02 -6.23
CA ARG A 344 -14.18 7.05 -7.22
C ARG A 344 -15.65 7.24 -7.46
N VAL A 345 -16.01 7.56 -8.70
CA VAL A 345 -17.39 7.82 -9.11
C VAL A 345 -17.80 6.95 -10.29
N SER A 346 -19.09 6.69 -10.43
CA SER A 346 -19.66 6.14 -11.67
C SER A 346 -19.52 7.15 -12.81
N LEU A 347 -19.45 6.65 -14.04
CA LEU A 347 -19.46 7.46 -15.25
C LEU A 347 -20.75 8.30 -15.33
N ALA A 348 -21.89 7.73 -14.91
CA ALA A 348 -23.15 8.46 -14.81
C ALA A 348 -23.06 9.68 -13.85
N LEU A 349 -22.44 9.50 -12.68
CA LEU A 349 -22.23 10.60 -11.73
C LEU A 349 -21.24 11.64 -12.28
N LEU A 350 -20.14 11.20 -12.91
CA LEU A 350 -19.18 12.11 -13.53
C LEU A 350 -19.88 13.03 -14.55
N ARG A 351 -20.71 12.49 -15.43
CA ARG A 351 -21.47 13.27 -16.42
C ARG A 351 -22.41 14.29 -15.78
N ARG A 352 -23.12 13.91 -14.71
CA ARG A 352 -23.96 14.86 -13.94
C ARG A 352 -23.13 16.00 -13.37
N ILE A 353 -21.97 15.69 -12.80
CA ILE A 353 -21.04 16.69 -12.26
C ILE A 353 -20.58 17.63 -13.39
N THR A 354 -20.13 17.09 -14.52
CA THR A 354 -19.71 17.86 -15.70
C THR A 354 -20.79 18.80 -16.21
N GLY A 355 -22.03 18.32 -16.33
CA GLY A 355 -23.15 19.14 -16.79
C GLY A 355 -23.40 20.37 -15.90
N LEU A 356 -23.21 20.23 -14.58
CA LEU A 356 -23.33 21.35 -13.64
C LEU A 356 -22.24 22.41 -13.84
N PHE A 357 -21.00 21.99 -14.10
CA PHE A 357 -19.89 22.92 -14.39
C PHE A 357 -20.11 23.68 -15.69
N SER A 358 -20.57 23.02 -16.76
CA SER A 358 -20.85 23.67 -18.05
C SER A 358 -22.02 24.66 -18.00
N SER A 359 -22.92 24.53 -17.02
CA SER A 359 -24.09 25.40 -16.83
C SER A 359 -23.86 26.60 -15.89
N SER A 360 -22.71 26.66 -15.22
CA SER A 360 -22.40 27.75 -14.30
C SER A 360 -21.85 28.95 -15.09
N PRO A 361 -22.33 30.19 -14.85
CA PRO A 361 -21.75 31.37 -15.48
C PRO A 361 -20.25 31.47 -15.12
N PRO A 362 -19.40 31.99 -16.03
CA PRO A 362 -18.00 32.24 -15.69
C PRO A 362 -17.98 33.14 -14.46
N GLN A 363 -17.33 32.67 -13.39
CA GLN A 363 -17.12 33.53 -12.24
C GLN A 363 -16.25 34.70 -12.70
N ASP A 364 -16.77 35.92 -12.61
CA ASP A 364 -15.98 37.12 -12.79
C ASP A 364 -14.78 37.01 -11.85
N GLY A 365 -13.58 37.09 -12.43
CA GLY A 365 -12.30 37.00 -11.73
C GLY A 365 -11.99 38.22 -10.85
N SER A 366 -12.99 38.77 -10.17
CA SER A 366 -12.88 39.85 -9.20
C SER A 366 -13.34 39.34 -7.84
N GLY A 367 -12.44 38.64 -7.16
CA GLY A 367 -12.60 38.25 -5.77
C GLY A 367 -11.23 38.27 -5.13
N ASP A 368 -10.72 39.47 -4.89
CA ASP A 368 -9.70 39.83 -3.92
C ASP A 368 -8.55 38.81 -3.76
N ASP A 369 -7.50 38.98 -4.58
CA ASP A 369 -6.16 38.41 -4.36
C ASP A 369 -5.42 39.11 -3.17
N GLU A 370 -6.13 39.90 -2.35
CA GLU A 370 -5.61 40.60 -1.17
C GLU A 370 -6.25 40.06 0.12
N GLU A 371 -6.17 38.75 0.39
CA GLU A 371 -6.45 38.17 1.71
C GLU A 371 -5.88 36.74 1.84
N ASP A 372 -4.58 36.57 1.57
CA ASP A 372 -3.84 35.31 1.83
C ASP A 372 -2.86 35.45 3.02
N GLU A 373 -3.18 36.34 3.97
CA GLU A 373 -2.63 36.25 5.32
C GLU A 373 -3.42 35.20 6.13
N GLU A 374 -2.77 34.05 6.34
CA GLU A 374 -3.15 33.02 7.31
C GLU A 374 -4.42 32.19 7.01
N ARG A 375 -4.68 31.85 5.74
CA ARG A 375 -5.71 30.83 5.44
C ARG A 375 -5.23 29.45 5.91
N ASP A 376 -5.81 28.99 7.02
CA ASP A 376 -5.42 27.76 7.72
C ASP A 376 -5.61 26.51 6.83
N HIS A 377 -4.53 26.09 6.14
CA HIS A 377 -4.58 25.00 5.15
C HIS A 377 -4.95 23.65 5.79
N PRO A 378 -5.59 22.73 5.04
CA PRO A 378 -5.98 21.42 5.58
C PRO A 378 -4.80 20.46 5.79
N PHE A 379 -3.56 20.93 5.61
CA PHE A 379 -2.32 20.19 5.70
C PHE A 379 -1.26 20.93 6.51
N PHE A 380 -0.33 20.19 7.09
CA PHE A 380 0.95 20.71 7.51
C PHE A 380 1.85 20.85 6.29
N SER A 381 2.58 21.96 6.23
CA SER A 381 3.67 22.16 5.28
C SER A 381 4.96 22.05 6.10
N VAL A 382 5.70 20.95 5.95
CA VAL A 382 6.89 20.63 6.76
C VAL A 382 8.13 20.71 5.88
N SER A 383 9.26 21.21 6.40
CA SER A 383 10.50 21.19 5.61
C SER A 383 10.94 19.76 5.32
N SER A 384 11.47 19.52 4.12
CA SER A 384 11.93 18.19 3.70
C SER A 384 13.02 17.67 4.62
N GLN A 385 13.92 18.53 5.10
CA GLN A 385 14.98 18.17 6.04
C GLN A 385 14.41 17.68 7.39
N THR A 386 13.40 18.36 7.94
CA THR A 386 12.73 17.93 9.19
C THR A 386 12.05 16.58 8.99
N MET A 387 11.34 16.40 7.89
CA MET A 387 10.70 15.12 7.57
C MET A 387 11.73 14.01 7.39
N ALA A 388 12.83 14.29 6.70
CA ALA A 388 13.90 13.33 6.46
C ALA A 388 14.52 12.84 7.78
N ARG A 389 14.84 13.78 8.69
CA ARG A 389 15.29 13.48 10.06
C ARG A 389 14.29 12.59 10.80
N PHE A 390 13.00 12.96 10.76
CA PHE A 390 11.94 12.22 11.43
C PHE A 390 11.80 10.78 10.90
N LEU A 391 11.80 10.60 9.57
CA LEU A 391 11.67 9.28 8.95
C LEU A 391 12.91 8.41 9.20
N ARG A 392 14.11 8.98 9.10
CA ARG A 392 15.36 8.28 9.43
C ARG A 392 15.33 7.79 10.89
N ALA A 393 14.99 8.66 11.84
CA ALA A 393 14.87 8.26 13.24
C ALA A 393 13.79 7.18 13.45
N SER A 394 12.63 7.32 12.79
CA SER A 394 11.50 6.40 12.91
C SER A 394 11.79 5.01 12.35
N VAL A 395 12.55 4.92 11.26
CA VAL A 395 13.03 3.64 10.68
C VAL A 395 14.17 3.08 11.53
N ASN A 396 15.19 3.90 11.82
CA ASN A 396 16.40 3.45 12.49
C ASN A 396 16.15 2.91 13.89
N ARG A 397 15.18 3.43 14.65
CA ARG A 397 14.87 2.87 16.00
C ARG A 397 14.56 1.37 15.96
N TYR A 398 13.87 0.90 14.92
CA TYR A 398 13.51 -0.51 14.80
C TYR A 398 14.59 -1.32 14.09
N CYS A 399 15.30 -0.76 13.10
CA CYS A 399 16.48 -1.40 12.51
C CYS A 399 17.53 -1.66 13.59
N PHE A 400 17.84 -0.63 14.39
CA PHE A 400 18.79 -0.71 15.48
C PHE A 400 18.36 -1.76 16.51
N LEU A 401 17.11 -1.73 16.98
CA LEU A 401 16.65 -2.72 17.96
C LEU A 401 16.76 -4.16 17.43
N PHE A 402 16.36 -4.40 16.19
CA PHE A 402 16.49 -5.71 15.56
C PHE A 402 17.96 -6.15 15.43
N GLU A 403 18.80 -5.30 14.85
CA GLU A 403 20.22 -5.60 14.57
C GLU A 403 21.03 -5.73 15.85
N TYR A 404 20.77 -4.88 16.84
CA TYR A 404 21.40 -4.94 18.15
C TYR A 404 21.07 -6.26 18.84
N VAL A 405 19.79 -6.62 18.98
CA VAL A 405 19.42 -7.89 19.64
C VAL A 405 19.97 -9.08 18.87
N LYS A 406 19.88 -9.07 17.54
CA LYS A 406 20.46 -10.12 16.68
C LYS A 406 21.97 -10.25 16.89
N SER A 407 22.70 -9.15 17.05
CA SER A 407 24.16 -9.16 17.28
C SER A 407 24.55 -9.83 18.60
N GLN A 408 23.64 -9.80 19.59
CA GLN A 408 23.84 -10.40 20.92
C GLN A 408 23.38 -11.87 20.98
N THR A 409 22.68 -12.36 19.96
CA THR A 409 22.25 -13.77 19.92
C THR A 409 23.42 -14.69 19.60
N GLY A 410 23.45 -15.85 20.24
CA GLY A 410 24.39 -16.93 19.89
C GLY A 410 23.93 -17.72 18.66
N LEU A 411 24.49 -18.92 18.50
CA LEU A 411 24.07 -19.87 17.45
C LEU A 411 22.59 -20.28 17.53
N LYS A 412 21.97 -20.07 18.70
CA LYS A 412 20.55 -20.29 18.96
C LYS A 412 19.93 -19.02 19.53
N TYR A 413 18.69 -18.77 19.15
CA TYR A 413 17.90 -17.63 19.60
C TYR A 413 16.98 -18.07 20.73
N SER A 414 17.00 -17.36 21.84
CA SER A 414 16.03 -17.56 22.89
C SER A 414 14.65 -17.03 22.48
N LEU A 415 13.58 -17.51 23.12
CA LEU A 415 12.24 -16.98 22.90
C LEU A 415 12.17 -15.47 23.22
N PRO A 416 12.72 -14.97 24.35
CA PRO A 416 12.75 -13.54 24.63
C PRO A 416 13.41 -12.70 23.52
N GLU A 417 14.53 -13.16 22.94
CA GLU A 417 15.19 -12.47 21.82
C GLU A 417 14.33 -12.48 20.56
N THR A 418 13.74 -13.63 20.25
CA THR A 418 12.86 -13.83 19.10
C THR A 418 11.68 -12.86 19.13
N VAL A 419 11.03 -12.72 20.29
CA VAL A 419 9.88 -11.81 20.46
C VAL A 419 10.28 -10.35 20.24
N VAL A 420 11.44 -9.92 20.74
CA VAL A 420 11.95 -8.55 20.52
C VAL A 420 12.28 -8.30 19.05
N MET A 421 13.00 -9.21 18.41
CA MET A 421 13.32 -9.11 16.99
C MET A 421 12.06 -9.07 16.12
N ALA A 422 11.07 -9.92 16.41
CA ALA A 422 9.80 -9.94 15.69
C ALA A 422 9.02 -8.63 15.88
N ALA A 423 8.95 -8.11 17.11
CA ALA A 423 8.30 -6.81 17.39
C ALA A 423 8.97 -5.65 16.64
N ALA A 424 10.30 -5.63 16.57
CA ALA A 424 11.06 -4.63 15.82
C ALA A 424 10.77 -4.71 14.31
N LEU A 425 10.82 -5.91 13.73
CA LEU A 425 10.54 -6.15 12.31
C LEU A 425 9.10 -5.83 11.93
N ARG A 426 8.13 -6.10 12.82
CA ARG A 426 6.74 -5.64 12.65
C ARG A 426 6.64 -4.12 12.70
N GLY A 427 7.36 -3.47 13.61
CA GLY A 427 7.42 -2.01 13.75
C GLY A 427 7.93 -1.30 12.49
N LEU A 428 8.96 -1.85 11.84
CA LEU A 428 9.52 -1.32 10.58
C LEU A 428 8.50 -1.18 9.46
N ARG A 429 7.48 -2.05 9.44
CA ARG A 429 6.43 -2.01 8.40
C ARG A 429 5.55 -0.77 8.47
N PHE A 430 5.59 -0.04 9.59
CA PHE A 430 4.77 1.13 9.87
C PHE A 430 5.61 2.37 10.21
N SER A 431 6.92 2.35 9.91
CA SER A 431 7.86 3.36 10.40
C SER A 431 8.07 4.55 9.46
N TYR A 432 7.45 4.56 8.27
CA TYR A 432 7.64 5.64 7.30
C TYR A 432 6.38 6.02 6.50
N ASP A 433 5.26 5.32 6.66
CA ASP A 433 4.06 5.52 5.84
C ASP A 433 2.79 5.78 6.66
N CYS A 434 1.69 5.99 5.94
CA CYS A 434 0.33 6.01 6.49
C CYS A 434 -0.31 4.63 6.30
N SER A 435 0.02 3.69 7.17
CA SER A 435 -0.53 2.34 7.14
C SER A 435 -1.59 2.10 8.22
N LEU A 436 -2.38 1.02 8.06
CA LEU A 436 -3.46 0.67 8.97
C LEU A 436 -2.91 -0.06 10.22
N ILE A 437 -2.05 0.62 10.98
CA ILE A 437 -1.38 0.08 12.17
C ILE A 437 -2.39 -0.42 13.22
N ALA A 438 -3.61 0.11 13.24
CA ALA A 438 -4.68 -0.38 14.10
C ALA A 438 -5.05 -1.87 13.89
N LYS A 439 -4.68 -2.46 12.74
CA LYS A 439 -4.82 -3.91 12.50
C LYS A 439 -3.65 -4.73 13.04
N GLU A 440 -2.53 -4.11 13.40
CA GLU A 440 -1.40 -4.77 14.06
C GLU A 440 -1.58 -4.67 15.58
N SER A 441 -2.38 -5.58 16.14
CA SER A 441 -2.78 -5.53 17.55
C SER A 441 -1.60 -5.61 18.51
N VAL A 442 -0.54 -6.34 18.13
CA VAL A 442 0.69 -6.48 18.95
C VAL A 442 1.38 -5.14 19.10
N LEU A 443 1.37 -4.27 18.10
CA LEU A 443 1.96 -2.93 18.21
C LEU A 443 0.96 -1.92 18.79
N TRP A 444 -0.27 -1.93 18.28
CA TRP A 444 -1.25 -0.88 18.52
C TRP A 444 -2.00 -1.00 19.84
N GLY A 445 -2.42 -2.22 20.18
CA GLY A 445 -3.21 -2.54 21.37
C GLY A 445 -2.37 -2.49 22.65
N ASP A 446 -3.05 -2.41 23.79
CA ASP A 446 -2.42 -2.47 25.12
C ASP A 446 -2.64 -3.85 25.75
N ARG A 447 -3.69 -4.02 26.55
CA ARG A 447 -4.18 -5.31 27.04
C ARG A 447 -5.63 -5.49 26.63
N TRP A 448 -5.98 -6.68 26.16
CA TRP A 448 -7.38 -7.01 25.86
C TRP A 448 -7.66 -8.49 26.04
N THR A 449 -8.93 -8.82 26.29
CA THR A 449 -9.38 -10.22 26.35
C THR A 449 -9.91 -10.64 24.98
N SER A 450 -9.40 -11.75 24.46
CA SER A 450 -9.90 -12.41 23.26
C SER A 450 -10.59 -13.73 23.62
N THR A 451 -11.45 -14.24 22.74
CA THR A 451 -12.04 -15.57 22.89
C THR A 451 -11.39 -16.52 21.89
N GLN A 452 -10.94 -17.67 22.38
CA GLN A 452 -10.33 -18.72 21.58
C GLN A 452 -11.15 -19.99 21.70
N ARG A 453 -11.49 -20.60 20.56
CA ARG A 453 -12.10 -21.92 20.53
C ARG A 453 -11.01 -22.97 20.69
N VAL A 454 -11.09 -23.75 21.76
CA VAL A 454 -10.20 -24.88 22.02
C VAL A 454 -10.99 -26.15 21.81
N ARG A 455 -10.48 -27.07 20.99
CA ARG A 455 -11.05 -28.41 20.88
C ARG A 455 -10.64 -29.20 22.11
N VAL A 456 -11.62 -29.72 22.85
CA VAL A 456 -11.38 -30.65 23.95
C VAL A 456 -11.45 -32.07 23.39
N GLU A 457 -10.64 -33.00 23.91
CA GLU A 457 -10.80 -34.43 23.62
C GLU A 457 -12.25 -34.84 23.95
N GLY A 458 -12.99 -35.31 22.94
CA GLY A 458 -14.44 -35.53 23.01
C GLY A 458 -15.27 -34.73 21.99
N GLY A 459 -14.68 -33.76 21.28
CA GLY A 459 -15.26 -33.16 20.08
C GLY A 459 -16.03 -31.84 20.28
N GLU A 460 -16.33 -31.45 21.52
CA GLU A 460 -16.94 -30.15 21.80
C GLU A 460 -15.89 -29.02 21.87
N ALA A 461 -16.16 -27.93 21.15
CA ALA A 461 -15.31 -26.75 21.15
C ALA A 461 -15.65 -25.86 22.35
N ARG A 462 -14.75 -25.77 23.33
CA ARG A 462 -14.88 -24.86 24.47
C ARG A 462 -14.37 -23.48 24.09
N ILE A 463 -15.14 -22.44 24.41
CA ILE A 463 -14.70 -21.05 24.26
C ILE A 463 -13.96 -20.66 25.54
N VAL A 464 -12.67 -20.36 25.41
CA VAL A 464 -11.80 -19.91 26.50
C VAL A 464 -11.49 -18.42 26.30
N LYS A 465 -11.53 -17.65 27.39
CA LYS A 465 -11.06 -16.26 27.40
C LYS A 465 -9.55 -16.26 27.58
N VAL A 466 -8.84 -15.60 26.68
CA VAL A 466 -7.38 -15.50 26.68
C VAL A 466 -7.01 -14.03 26.75
N GLU A 467 -6.18 -13.65 27.71
CA GLU A 467 -5.59 -12.32 27.75
C GLU A 467 -4.54 -12.18 26.67
N ARG A 468 -4.57 -11.06 25.96
CA ARG A 468 -3.63 -10.69 24.91
C ARG A 468 -2.95 -9.39 25.28
N GLU A 469 -1.71 -9.27 24.86
CA GLU A 469 -0.83 -8.15 25.12
C GLU A 469 -0.41 -7.50 23.80
N GLY A 470 -0.20 -6.19 23.83
CA GLY A 470 0.39 -5.40 22.77
C GLY A 470 1.29 -4.31 23.35
N LEU A 471 1.84 -3.43 22.53
CA LEU A 471 2.85 -2.45 22.97
C LEU A 471 2.28 -1.06 23.26
N GLY A 472 1.00 -0.85 22.97
CA GLY A 472 0.23 0.31 23.41
C GLY A 472 0.49 1.60 22.62
N LEU A 473 0.97 1.51 21.38
CA LEU A 473 1.25 2.69 20.55
C LEU A 473 0.03 3.61 20.40
N ASN A 474 -1.19 3.06 20.42
CA ASN A 474 -2.41 3.85 20.39
C ASN A 474 -2.53 4.81 21.59
N LYS A 475 -2.22 4.31 22.79
CA LYS A 475 -2.34 5.08 24.03
C LYS A 475 -1.34 6.23 24.04
N THR A 476 -0.07 5.96 23.78
CA THR A 476 0.95 7.02 23.80
C THR A 476 0.73 8.02 22.66
N SER A 477 0.36 7.55 21.46
CA SER A 477 0.02 8.42 20.33
C SER A 477 -1.11 9.36 20.69
N THR A 478 -2.20 8.83 21.26
CA THR A 478 -3.35 9.65 21.65
C THR A 478 -3.00 10.69 22.71
N SER A 479 -2.28 10.28 23.75
CA SER A 479 -1.97 11.14 24.91
C SER A 479 -0.85 12.16 24.63
N HIS A 480 0.12 11.82 23.79
CA HIS A 480 1.36 12.60 23.64
C HIS A 480 1.69 13.02 22.21
N GLY A 481 0.89 12.64 21.23
CA GLY A 481 1.10 13.03 19.83
C GLY A 481 1.92 12.03 19.00
N PHE A 482 2.65 11.11 19.63
CA PHE A 482 3.51 10.12 18.95
C PHE A 482 3.47 8.74 19.61
N GLY A 483 3.61 7.68 18.80
CA GLY A 483 3.59 6.29 19.27
C GLY A 483 4.97 5.78 19.74
N TRP A 484 5.05 5.36 20.99
CA TRP A 484 6.15 4.58 21.56
C TRP A 484 5.59 3.48 22.48
N TRP A 485 6.42 2.50 22.82
CA TRP A 485 5.97 1.39 23.66
C TRP A 485 5.67 1.88 25.08
N LEU A 486 4.55 1.43 25.64
CA LEU A 486 4.14 1.86 26.98
C LEU A 486 5.25 1.57 28.02
N PRO A 487 5.49 2.49 28.96
CA PRO A 487 6.42 2.27 30.05
C PRO A 487 6.11 0.97 30.82
N GLY A 488 7.16 0.28 31.26
CA GLY A 488 7.03 -0.99 32.00
C GLY A 488 6.84 -2.23 31.13
N LYS A 489 6.66 -2.09 29.81
CA LYS A 489 6.58 -3.26 28.90
C LYS A 489 7.93 -3.83 28.50
N PHE A 490 8.89 -2.94 28.29
CA PHE A 490 10.24 -3.27 27.83
C PHE A 490 11.27 -2.67 28.77
N ASP A 491 12.23 -3.50 29.18
CA ASP A 491 13.38 -3.10 29.97
C ASP A 491 14.54 -2.76 29.02
N TRP A 492 14.85 -1.47 28.95
CA TRP A 492 15.91 -0.94 28.09
C TRP A 492 17.32 -1.23 28.62
N SER A 493 17.47 -1.65 29.89
CA SER A 493 18.77 -2.02 30.45
C SER A 493 19.18 -3.44 30.02
N THR A 494 18.21 -4.36 29.96
CA THR A 494 18.43 -5.75 29.55
C THR A 494 18.05 -6.02 28.10
N TRP A 495 17.41 -5.06 27.43
CA TRP A 495 16.88 -5.18 26.06
C TRP A 495 15.89 -6.35 25.92
N ARG A 496 15.01 -6.53 26.91
CA ARG A 496 14.01 -7.60 26.94
C ARG A 496 12.64 -7.06 27.34
N PHE A 497 11.58 -7.75 26.91
CA PHE A 497 10.25 -7.51 27.47
C PHE A 497 10.20 -7.99 28.92
N ALA A 498 9.40 -7.32 29.75
CA ALA A 498 9.05 -7.86 31.07
C ALA A 498 8.46 -9.27 30.90
N SER A 499 8.80 -10.20 31.80
CA SER A 499 8.50 -11.64 31.62
C SER A 499 7.03 -11.90 31.26
N ASP A 500 6.10 -11.30 32.01
CA ASP A 500 4.66 -11.46 31.79
C ASP A 500 4.17 -10.82 30.48
N VAL A 501 4.89 -9.82 29.97
CA VAL A 501 4.61 -9.18 28.68
C VAL A 501 5.14 -10.06 27.55
N GLY A 502 6.38 -10.54 27.65
CA GLY A 502 7.01 -11.41 26.65
C GLY A 502 6.19 -12.66 26.37
N ASP A 503 5.71 -13.33 27.42
CA ASP A 503 4.92 -14.56 27.32
C ASP A 503 3.58 -14.37 26.61
N ARG A 504 2.98 -13.17 26.70
CA ARG A 504 1.69 -12.86 26.05
C ARG A 504 1.82 -12.24 24.66
N LEU A 505 3.03 -11.82 24.28
CA LEU A 505 3.37 -11.33 22.94
C LEU A 505 3.79 -12.46 22.00
N ALA A 506 4.36 -13.55 22.53
CA ALA A 506 4.62 -14.80 21.82
C ALA A 506 3.30 -15.47 21.37
#